data_AF-A0A6P6X455-F1
#
_entry.id   AF-A0A6P6X455-F1
#
_cell.length_a   1.000
_cell.length_b   1.000
_cell.length_c   1.000
_cell.angle_alpha   90.00
_cell.angle_beta   90.00
_cell.angle_gamma   90.00
#
_symmetry.space_group_name_H-M   'P 1'
#
loop_
_entity.id
_entity.type
_entity.pdbx_description
1 polymer ?
#
loop_
_entity_poly.entity_id
_entity_poly.type
_entity_poly.pdbx_seq_one_letter_code
_entity_poly.pdbx_strand_id
1 'polypeptide(L)'
;MSLKPVTAAVAYFLVHIAVAAAASDDVGFIYQGFQSSNLSLDGLATVTKNGLLRVTNSTILQTGYAFYPNPINFKTTPNSSAFSFSTQFVFAIVPDVPGVTGTGMAFAIAPRRKLAQVPSYPLLGLFDTNTNGNQTNHVFAVELDIYQDQDIEDINDNHVGIDIYSVISKASAPASYQANNKSSFDNLTLISGQPMQLWVEYDGVERRIDVTLAPMEAAKPHTPLLSLKYDLSPILQQTMYVGFSALIIYGESGSLQKCWKNGSLLMDLTGSSIRIYTLPPRGSEKKSCWDLGEGGFGRVYKGILTTNKVEVAVKKVSHQGRQGMREFVAEIISIGRLRNRNLVPFLGYCRRKGELLLVYEFMPNGSLDKFLYNQPKYILSWSQRLRVIKGVASGLFYLHEEWEKVVIHRDVKASNVLLDAELNGRLGDFGLARLYDHGTLPQSTHVAGSFGPCP
;
A
#
# COMPACT_ATOMS: atom_id res chain seq x y z
N MET A 1 16.43 -49.41 40.26
CA MET A 1 15.57 -48.35 39.69
C MET A 1 16.11 -47.01 40.20
N SER A 2 16.71 -46.08 39.42
CA SER A 2 16.49 -45.70 38.01
C SER A 2 15.02 -45.38 37.74
N LEU A 3 14.56 -44.20 37.29
CA LEU A 3 15.19 -42.97 36.74
C LEU A 3 15.42 -41.89 37.82
N LYS A 4 16.07 -40.70 37.68
CA LYS A 4 16.95 -39.99 36.71
C LYS A 4 16.50 -39.79 35.24
N PRO A 5 16.57 -38.57 34.62
CA PRO A 5 16.82 -37.22 35.15
C PRO A 5 16.04 -36.10 34.39
N VAL A 6 14.73 -36.24 34.19
CA VAL A 6 14.00 -35.50 33.12
C VAL A 6 13.67 -34.03 33.43
N THR A 7 13.30 -33.69 34.67
CA THR A 7 12.79 -32.36 35.03
C THR A 7 13.84 -31.25 35.01
N ALA A 8 15.10 -31.54 35.35
CA ALA A 8 16.19 -30.56 35.26
C ALA A 8 16.62 -30.27 33.82
N ALA A 9 16.56 -31.28 32.93
CA ALA A 9 16.89 -31.12 31.53
C ALA A 9 15.91 -30.17 30.81
N VAL A 10 14.60 -30.29 31.07
CA VAL A 10 13.58 -29.43 30.45
C VAL A 10 13.74 -27.96 30.85
N ALA A 11 14.07 -27.67 32.11
CA ALA A 11 14.34 -26.29 32.55
C ALA A 11 15.60 -25.71 31.88
N TYR A 12 16.67 -26.50 31.73
CA TYR A 12 17.89 -26.05 31.04
C TYR A 12 17.67 -25.86 29.53
N PHE A 13 16.85 -26.71 28.90
CA PHE A 13 16.45 -26.60 27.49
C PHE A 13 15.58 -25.37 27.22
N LEU A 14 14.65 -25.04 28.12
CA LEU A 14 13.81 -23.84 27.99
C LEU A 14 14.60 -22.53 28.17
N VAL A 15 15.65 -22.52 29.01
CA VAL A 15 16.54 -21.37 29.15
C VAL A 15 17.51 -21.22 27.96
N HIS A 16 17.90 -22.32 27.29
CA HIS A 16 18.76 -22.26 26.10
C HIS A 16 18.02 -22.05 24.77
N ILE A 17 16.67 -22.12 24.76
CA ILE A 17 15.84 -21.69 23.62
C ILE A 17 15.60 -20.17 23.60
N ALA A 18 15.97 -19.44 24.67
CA ALA A 18 15.89 -17.99 24.74
C ALA A 18 17.00 -17.23 23.96
N VAL A 19 17.86 -17.94 23.22
CA VAL A 19 18.91 -17.34 22.38
C VAL A 19 18.75 -17.81 20.93
N ALA A 20 18.76 -16.85 20.00
CA ALA A 20 18.67 -17.06 18.54
C ALA A 20 17.30 -17.51 17.97
N ALA A 21 16.21 -16.92 18.47
CA ALA A 21 15.05 -16.62 17.63
C ALA A 21 14.90 -15.09 17.52
N ALA A 22 15.69 -14.48 16.62
CA ALA A 22 15.45 -13.10 16.24
C ALA A 22 14.09 -13.02 15.53
N ALA A 23 13.08 -12.49 16.22
CA ALA A 23 11.80 -12.22 15.62
C ALA A 23 12.00 -11.24 14.46
N SER A 24 11.49 -11.61 13.28
CA SER A 24 11.39 -10.68 12.16
C SER A 24 10.30 -9.67 12.49
N ASP A 25 10.69 -8.47 12.92
CA ASP A 25 9.81 -7.30 12.99
C ASP A 25 9.44 -6.87 11.56
N ASP A 26 8.46 -7.54 10.96
CA ASP A 26 7.84 -7.14 9.68
C ASP A 26 7.02 -5.86 9.89
N VAL A 27 7.70 -4.72 9.91
CA VAL A 27 7.09 -3.40 10.02
C VAL A 27 6.54 -3.02 8.64
N GLY A 28 5.34 -3.50 8.37
CA GLY A 28 4.53 -3.10 7.22
C GLY A 28 3.46 -2.07 7.60
N PHE A 29 3.37 -0.96 6.88
CA PHE A 29 2.25 -0.01 6.99
C PHE A 29 1.71 0.39 5.63
N ILE A 30 0.43 0.76 5.60
CA ILE A 30 -0.31 1.14 4.39
C ILE A 30 -1.11 2.40 4.69
N TYR A 31 -1.00 3.40 3.82
CA TYR A 31 -1.90 4.56 3.83
C TYR A 31 -2.99 4.40 2.75
N GLN A 32 -4.21 4.80 3.08
CA GLN A 32 -5.37 4.77 2.17
C GLN A 32 -6.00 6.16 2.16
N GLY A 33 -5.18 7.17 1.84
CA GLY A 33 -5.45 8.58 2.10
C GLY A 33 -4.94 9.04 3.48
N PHE A 34 -4.89 10.36 3.67
CA PHE A 34 -4.19 11.02 4.78
C PHE A 34 -5.07 11.72 5.81
N GLN A 35 -6.39 11.80 5.61
CA GLN A 35 -7.31 12.47 6.55
C GLN A 35 -7.16 11.99 8.00
N SER A 36 -6.72 10.74 8.21
CA SER A 36 -6.49 10.15 9.54
C SER A 36 -5.10 9.49 9.66
N SER A 37 -4.14 9.87 8.81
CA SER A 37 -2.79 9.30 8.87
C SER A 37 -2.00 9.85 10.04
N ASN A 38 -1.35 8.97 10.80
CA ASN A 38 -0.28 9.38 11.70
C ASN A 38 1.01 9.61 10.87
N LEU A 39 1.11 10.78 10.22
CA LEU A 39 2.32 11.25 9.54
C LEU A 39 2.98 12.38 10.32
N SER A 40 4.31 12.42 10.29
CA SER A 40 5.08 13.59 10.68
C SER A 40 5.21 14.52 9.47
N LEU A 41 4.54 15.66 9.52
CA LEU A 41 4.63 16.70 8.49
C LEU A 41 5.53 17.85 8.99
N ASP A 42 6.39 18.38 8.12
CA ASP A 42 7.20 19.59 8.35
C ASP A 42 7.33 20.40 7.05
N GLY A 43 7.64 21.69 7.18
CA GLY A 43 7.69 22.62 6.05
C GLY A 43 6.32 22.83 5.41
N LEU A 44 6.25 22.75 4.07
CA LEU A 44 5.01 22.94 3.30
C LEU A 44 4.09 21.70 3.23
N ALA A 45 4.48 20.58 3.85
CA ALA A 45 3.70 19.35 3.79
C ALA A 45 2.38 19.46 4.58
N THR A 46 1.26 19.22 3.91
CA THR A 46 -0.09 19.34 4.45
C THR A 46 -0.99 18.22 3.94
N VAL A 47 -2.07 17.94 4.67
CA VAL A 47 -3.14 17.05 4.20
C VAL A 47 -4.30 17.90 3.70
N THR A 48 -4.69 17.70 2.45
CA THR A 48 -5.85 18.38 1.86
C THR A 48 -7.16 17.89 2.50
N LYS A 49 -8.22 18.69 2.42
CA LYS A 49 -9.56 18.32 2.90
C LYS A 49 -10.08 17.00 2.31
N ASN A 50 -9.58 16.56 1.16
CA ASN A 50 -9.98 15.33 0.47
C ASN A 50 -9.05 14.13 0.78
N GLY A 51 -8.10 14.30 1.70
CA GLY A 51 -7.19 13.23 2.13
C GLY A 51 -5.98 12.98 1.22
N LEU A 52 -5.69 13.86 0.26
CA LEU A 52 -4.43 13.85 -0.49
C LEU A 52 -3.31 14.49 0.34
N LEU A 53 -2.10 13.93 0.29
CA LEU A 53 -0.91 14.56 0.85
C LEU A 53 -0.39 15.57 -0.19
N ARG A 54 -0.32 16.83 0.22
CA ARG A 54 0.27 17.90 -0.58
C ARG A 54 1.61 18.25 0.06
N VAL A 55 2.71 17.96 -0.63
CA VAL A 55 4.05 18.19 -0.06
C VAL A 55 4.49 19.66 -0.20
N THR A 56 3.95 20.41 -1.17
CA THR A 56 4.34 21.81 -1.45
C THR A 56 3.16 22.75 -1.68
N ASN A 57 3.37 24.06 -1.48
CA ASN A 57 2.39 25.13 -1.61
C ASN A 57 3.00 26.37 -2.31
N SER A 58 2.15 27.20 -2.90
CA SER A 58 2.47 28.09 -4.03
C SER A 58 3.14 29.45 -3.73
N THR A 59 3.99 29.57 -2.70
CA THR A 59 4.40 30.93 -2.21
C THR A 59 5.89 31.27 -2.08
N ILE A 60 6.78 30.43 -1.54
CA ILE A 60 8.21 30.79 -1.30
C ILE A 60 9.10 29.53 -1.37
N LEU A 61 10.38 29.69 -1.73
CA LEU A 61 11.50 28.73 -1.57
C LEU A 61 11.44 27.98 -0.22
N GLN A 62 10.75 26.83 -0.20
CA GLN A 62 10.56 26.02 1.00
C GLN A 62 10.39 24.55 0.63
N THR A 63 11.04 23.69 1.42
CA THR A 63 10.88 22.24 1.36
C THR A 63 9.60 21.80 2.07
N GLY A 64 9.00 20.71 1.62
CA GLY A 64 8.03 19.95 2.42
C GLY A 64 8.55 18.55 2.75
N TYR A 65 8.29 18.09 3.97
CA TYR A 65 8.67 16.77 4.45
C TYR A 65 7.46 16.02 4.98
N ALA A 66 7.28 14.77 4.53
CA ALA A 66 6.21 13.90 4.99
C ALA A 66 6.78 12.52 5.32
N PHE A 67 7.08 12.29 6.60
CA PHE A 67 7.75 11.08 7.09
C PHE A 67 6.84 10.24 7.99
N TYR A 68 7.03 8.92 7.93
CA TYR A 68 6.51 8.03 8.96
C TYR A 68 7.11 8.44 10.32
N PRO A 69 6.29 8.65 11.38
CA PRO A 69 6.74 9.32 12.60
C PRO A 69 7.71 8.49 13.45
N ASN A 70 7.68 7.16 13.30
CA ASN A 70 8.55 6.24 14.01
C ASN A 70 9.68 5.76 13.06
N PRO A 71 10.93 5.62 13.54
CA PRO A 71 11.97 5.00 12.74
C PRO A 71 11.71 3.49 12.58
N ILE A 72 12.26 2.89 11.52
CA ILE A 72 12.10 1.48 11.18
C ILE A 72 13.46 0.78 11.18
N ASN A 73 13.48 -0.48 11.62
CA ASN A 73 14.66 -1.34 11.58
C ASN A 73 14.99 -1.75 10.13
N PHE A 74 16.17 -1.35 9.64
CA PHE A 74 16.74 -1.80 8.37
C PHE A 74 17.87 -2.83 8.54
N LYS A 75 18.29 -3.11 9.78
CA LYS A 75 19.30 -4.12 10.11
C LYS A 75 19.00 -4.78 11.46
N THR A 76 19.53 -5.98 11.68
CA THR A 76 19.49 -6.66 13.00
C THR A 76 20.43 -5.98 14.01
N THR A 77 21.63 -5.61 13.57
CA THR A 77 22.64 -4.88 14.35
C THR A 77 23.33 -3.85 13.44
N PRO A 78 24.04 -2.83 13.96
CA PRO A 78 24.63 -1.77 13.11
C PRO A 78 25.57 -2.30 12.01
N ASN A 79 26.26 -3.42 12.30
CA ASN A 79 27.26 -4.05 11.43
C ASN A 79 26.69 -5.19 10.57
N SER A 80 25.41 -5.57 10.72
CA SER A 80 24.79 -6.59 9.86
C SER A 80 24.38 -6.03 8.50
N SER A 81 24.21 -6.90 7.51
CA SER A 81 23.66 -6.52 6.20
C SER A 81 22.28 -5.86 6.32
N ALA A 82 21.96 -4.97 5.38
CA ALA A 82 20.64 -4.38 5.26
C ALA A 82 19.57 -5.42 4.90
N PHE A 83 18.38 -5.28 5.48
CA PHE A 83 17.19 -6.07 5.13
C PHE A 83 16.68 -5.72 3.73
N SER A 84 15.97 -6.66 3.11
CA SER A 84 15.21 -6.39 1.90
C SER A 84 13.96 -5.55 2.24
N PHE A 85 13.64 -4.56 1.40
CA PHE A 85 12.45 -3.73 1.57
C PHE A 85 11.75 -3.50 0.24
N SER A 86 10.45 -3.21 0.30
CA SER A 86 9.68 -2.73 -0.84
C SER A 86 8.80 -1.57 -0.42
N THR A 87 8.88 -0.45 -1.13
CA THR A 87 7.85 0.58 -1.11
C THR A 87 7.11 0.61 -2.45
N GLN A 88 5.84 0.97 -2.41
CA GLN A 88 5.11 1.42 -3.59
C GLN A 88 4.31 2.67 -3.23
N PHE A 89 4.17 3.58 -4.18
CA PHE A 89 3.34 4.76 -4.01
C PHE A 89 2.74 5.26 -5.32
N VAL A 90 1.57 5.90 -5.20
CA VAL A 90 0.92 6.63 -6.30
C VAL A 90 1.21 8.13 -6.13
N PHE A 91 1.39 8.84 -7.23
CA PHE A 91 1.66 10.28 -7.24
C PHE A 91 1.11 10.93 -8.51
N ALA A 92 0.88 12.24 -8.46
CA ALA A 92 0.62 13.07 -9.64
C ALA A 92 1.31 14.43 -9.47
N ILE A 93 2.13 14.83 -10.44
CA ILE A 93 2.75 16.16 -10.45
C ILE A 93 1.89 17.04 -11.35
N VAL A 94 1.19 18.00 -10.74
CA VAL A 94 0.29 18.94 -11.41
C VAL A 94 0.96 20.32 -11.45
N PRO A 95 1.61 20.72 -12.55
CA PRO A 95 2.00 22.11 -12.76
C PRO A 95 0.73 22.93 -12.97
N ASP A 96 0.64 24.14 -12.41
CA ASP A 96 -0.56 24.98 -12.56
C ASP A 96 -0.41 26.13 -13.56
N VAL A 97 0.80 26.35 -14.08
CA VAL A 97 0.99 26.91 -15.42
C VAL A 97 1.77 25.91 -16.28
N PRO A 98 1.22 25.48 -17.44
CA PRO A 98 1.93 24.60 -18.36
C PRO A 98 3.27 25.17 -18.80
N GLY A 99 4.33 24.37 -18.72
CA GLY A 99 5.67 24.72 -19.19
C GLY A 99 6.56 25.50 -18.20
N VAL A 100 6.14 25.68 -16.94
CA VAL A 100 7.03 26.17 -15.88
C VAL A 100 7.28 25.07 -14.86
N THR A 101 8.56 24.71 -14.71
CA THR A 101 9.04 23.57 -13.91
C THR A 101 9.40 23.96 -12.47
N GLY A 102 9.58 22.94 -11.62
CA GLY A 102 10.11 23.06 -10.25
C GLY A 102 11.09 21.91 -10.00
N THR A 103 11.66 21.76 -8.81
CA THR A 103 12.78 20.82 -8.58
C THR A 103 12.35 19.36 -8.38
N GLY A 104 11.07 19.02 -8.52
CA GLY A 104 10.60 17.63 -8.34
C GLY A 104 10.48 17.17 -6.89
N MET A 105 10.57 15.85 -6.68
CA MET A 105 10.35 15.22 -5.38
C MET A 105 11.09 13.89 -5.24
N ALA A 106 11.23 13.38 -4.01
CA ALA A 106 11.91 12.11 -3.76
C ALA A 106 11.25 11.29 -2.64
N PHE A 107 11.23 9.96 -2.81
CA PHE A 107 11.11 9.02 -1.69
C PHE A 107 12.47 8.88 -1.01
N ALA A 108 12.53 8.98 0.31
CA ALA A 108 13.79 8.95 1.05
C ALA A 108 13.77 8.01 2.26
N ILE A 109 14.92 7.38 2.51
CA ILE A 109 15.28 6.67 3.73
C ILE A 109 16.44 7.44 4.37
N ALA A 110 16.21 7.92 5.60
CA ALA A 110 17.01 8.99 6.19
C ALA A 110 17.23 8.80 7.71
N PRO A 111 18.38 9.21 8.28
CA PRO A 111 18.61 9.14 9.74
C PRO A 111 17.75 10.15 10.52
N ARG A 112 17.17 11.16 9.85
CA ARG A 112 16.33 12.21 10.45
C ARG A 112 15.16 12.53 9.52
N ARG A 113 14.04 12.99 10.08
CA ARG A 113 12.85 13.46 9.35
C ARG A 113 13.01 14.85 8.69
N LYS A 114 14.10 15.55 9.01
CA LYS A 114 14.51 16.84 8.48
C LYS A 114 16.00 16.74 8.18
N LEU A 115 16.38 16.94 6.93
CA LEU A 115 17.74 16.68 6.43
C LEU A 115 18.52 17.98 6.18
N ALA A 116 18.05 18.82 5.26
CA ALA A 116 18.70 20.09 4.96
C ALA A 116 18.55 21.10 6.11
N GLN A 117 19.66 21.74 6.49
CA GLN A 117 19.67 22.88 7.41
C GLN A 117 19.92 24.18 6.66
N VAL A 118 18.96 25.12 6.76
CA VAL A 118 19.14 26.53 6.38
C VAL A 118 20.37 27.06 7.13
N PRO A 119 21.35 27.71 6.47
CA PRO A 119 21.20 28.59 5.30
C PRO A 119 21.65 28.05 3.94
N SER A 120 22.09 26.79 3.83
CA SER A 120 22.52 26.24 2.53
C SER A 120 21.34 26.05 1.57
N TYR A 121 21.59 26.21 0.26
CA TYR A 121 20.64 25.83 -0.79
C TYR A 121 20.31 24.33 -0.66
N PRO A 122 19.05 23.95 -0.41
CA PRO A 122 18.67 22.55 -0.33
C PRO A 122 18.59 21.94 -1.73
N LEU A 123 19.10 20.72 -1.89
CA LEU A 123 19.02 19.92 -3.12
C LEU A 123 17.99 18.81 -2.88
N LEU A 124 16.87 18.84 -3.62
CA LEU A 124 15.64 18.05 -3.39
C LEU A 124 15.05 18.12 -1.95
N GLY A 125 15.57 19.00 -1.10
CA GLY A 125 15.33 18.98 0.35
C GLY A 125 16.07 17.87 1.12
N LEU A 126 16.79 16.99 0.42
CA LEU A 126 17.48 15.85 1.00
C LEU A 126 18.94 16.14 1.36
N PHE A 127 19.59 16.98 0.56
CA PHE A 127 21.00 17.32 0.71
C PHE A 127 21.16 18.84 0.85
N ASP A 128 22.31 19.25 1.37
CA ASP A 128 22.80 20.62 1.33
C ASP A 128 24.25 20.64 0.82
N THR A 129 24.78 21.83 0.57
CA THR A 129 26.16 22.03 0.03
C THR A 129 27.28 21.39 0.87
N ASN A 130 27.03 21.06 2.14
CA ASN A 130 28.02 20.50 3.06
C ASN A 130 27.86 18.98 3.24
N THR A 131 26.69 18.44 2.88
CA THR A 131 26.30 17.03 3.04
C THR A 131 26.16 16.29 1.72
N ASN A 132 25.99 16.98 0.59
CA ASN A 132 25.97 16.38 -0.74
C ASN A 132 27.28 15.64 -1.04
N GLY A 133 27.21 14.42 -1.58
CA GLY A 133 28.38 13.57 -1.84
C GLY A 133 29.03 12.95 -0.60
N ASN A 134 28.60 13.32 0.62
CA ASN A 134 29.19 12.82 1.86
C ASN A 134 28.50 11.53 2.33
N GLN A 135 29.20 10.39 2.19
CA GLN A 135 28.71 9.06 2.59
C GLN A 135 28.23 8.94 4.06
N THR A 136 28.69 9.84 4.94
CA THR A 136 28.26 9.89 6.35
C THR A 136 26.90 10.58 6.57
N ASN A 137 26.26 11.11 5.52
CA ASN A 137 24.89 11.62 5.63
C ASN A 137 23.84 10.50 5.76
N HIS A 138 24.20 9.26 5.37
CA HIS A 138 23.34 8.08 5.40
C HIS A 138 22.00 8.23 4.67
N VAL A 139 21.92 9.04 3.61
CA VAL A 139 20.70 9.21 2.81
C VAL A 139 20.69 8.25 1.63
N PHE A 140 19.56 7.55 1.47
CA PHE A 140 19.18 6.86 0.24
C PHE A 140 17.85 7.43 -0.25
N ALA A 141 17.73 7.71 -1.54
CA ALA A 141 16.48 8.18 -2.12
C ALA A 141 16.24 7.67 -3.55
N VAL A 142 14.98 7.83 -3.99
CA VAL A 142 14.56 7.67 -5.38
C VAL A 142 13.83 8.93 -5.77
N GLU A 143 14.43 9.67 -6.70
CA GLU A 143 13.97 10.97 -7.18
C GLU A 143 13.02 10.85 -8.37
N LEU A 144 12.16 11.84 -8.48
CA LEU A 144 11.22 12.12 -9.57
C LEU A 144 11.49 13.57 -9.97
N ASP A 145 12.48 13.75 -10.84
CA ASP A 145 12.96 15.07 -11.22
C ASP A 145 12.21 15.60 -12.46
N ILE A 146 11.88 16.89 -12.38
CA ILE A 146 11.13 17.65 -13.38
C ILE A 146 11.87 18.96 -13.76
N TYR A 147 13.15 19.08 -13.40
CA TYR A 147 14.05 20.16 -13.75
C TYR A 147 15.39 19.57 -14.19
N GLN A 148 16.01 20.14 -15.22
CA GLN A 148 17.39 19.79 -15.57
C GLN A 148 18.30 20.88 -15.02
N ASP A 149 19.03 20.56 -13.97
CA ASP A 149 20.17 21.38 -13.56
C ASP A 149 21.36 21.07 -14.50
N GLN A 150 22.19 22.08 -14.79
CA GLN A 150 23.34 21.93 -15.70
C GLN A 150 24.67 21.82 -14.95
N ASP A 151 24.69 22.15 -13.65
CA ASP A 151 25.88 22.08 -12.80
C ASP A 151 26.00 20.73 -12.06
N ILE A 152 24.93 19.92 -12.08
CA ILE A 152 24.94 18.48 -11.81
C ILE A 152 24.63 17.71 -13.10
N GLU A 153 25.06 16.44 -13.21
CA GLU A 153 25.03 15.67 -14.46
C GLU A 153 23.62 15.12 -14.83
N ASP A 154 22.59 15.96 -14.75
CA ASP A 154 21.19 15.58 -14.98
C ASP A 154 20.92 15.25 -16.45
N ILE A 155 20.23 14.14 -16.66
CA ILE A 155 20.02 13.58 -17.99
C ILE A 155 18.89 14.26 -18.80
N ASN A 156 17.95 14.93 -18.14
CA ASN A 156 16.86 15.76 -18.69
C ASN A 156 15.89 16.22 -17.57
N ASP A 157 14.95 17.08 -17.92
CA ASP A 157 13.91 17.67 -17.05
C ASP A 157 12.67 16.77 -16.81
N ASN A 158 12.80 15.45 -16.97
CA ASN A 158 11.71 14.49 -16.82
C ASN A 158 12.25 13.08 -16.56
N HIS A 159 12.89 12.87 -15.41
CA HIS A 159 13.63 11.63 -15.15
C HIS A 159 13.37 11.01 -13.77
N VAL A 160 13.74 9.74 -13.64
CA VAL A 160 13.74 9.00 -12.37
C VAL A 160 15.17 8.62 -12.06
N GLY A 161 15.58 8.73 -10.80
CA GLY A 161 16.95 8.46 -10.37
C GLY A 161 17.06 7.69 -9.06
N ILE A 162 18.26 7.22 -8.75
CA ILE A 162 18.62 6.50 -7.52
C ILE A 162 19.76 7.24 -6.82
N ASP A 163 19.39 7.96 -5.77
CA ASP A 163 20.29 8.77 -4.97
C ASP A 163 20.90 7.95 -3.85
N ILE A 164 22.22 8.00 -3.77
CA ILE A 164 22.97 7.37 -2.68
C ILE A 164 23.96 8.41 -2.18
N TYR A 165 23.69 8.94 -0.98
CA TYR A 165 24.41 10.02 -0.28
C TYR A 165 24.65 11.33 -1.08
N SER A 166 24.03 11.49 -2.24
CA SER A 166 24.31 12.54 -3.22
C SER A 166 23.07 12.78 -4.08
N VAL A 167 22.83 14.03 -4.50
CA VAL A 167 21.83 14.36 -5.54
C VAL A 167 22.30 13.91 -6.93
N ILE A 168 23.60 13.75 -7.15
CA ILE A 168 24.10 13.13 -8.38
C ILE A 168 23.77 11.64 -8.34
N SER A 169 22.70 11.30 -9.06
CA SER A 169 22.11 9.98 -9.19
C SER A 169 23.13 8.89 -9.55
N LYS A 170 23.06 7.72 -8.89
CA LYS A 170 23.90 6.55 -9.22
C LYS A 170 23.42 5.78 -10.44
N ALA A 171 22.15 5.92 -10.77
CA ALA A 171 21.54 5.43 -11.99
C ALA A 171 20.27 6.24 -12.22
N SER A 172 20.12 6.82 -13.41
CA SER A 172 18.94 7.59 -13.81
C SER A 172 18.48 7.20 -15.22
N ALA A 173 17.19 7.40 -15.50
CA ALA A 173 16.60 7.16 -16.82
C ALA A 173 15.44 8.12 -17.07
N PRO A 174 15.19 8.53 -18.34
CA PRO A 174 14.02 9.33 -18.68
C PRO A 174 12.73 8.62 -18.25
N ALA A 175 11.78 9.36 -17.69
CA ALA A 175 10.56 8.79 -17.16
C ALA A 175 9.80 8.04 -18.27
N SER A 176 9.70 6.73 -18.11
CA SER A 176 9.15 5.82 -19.11
C SER A 176 8.79 4.49 -18.46
N TYR A 177 8.06 3.64 -19.18
CA TYR A 177 7.76 2.29 -18.70
C TYR A 177 7.65 1.29 -19.85
N GLN A 178 8.05 0.05 -19.60
CA GLN A 178 7.84 -1.05 -20.55
C GLN A 178 6.55 -1.79 -20.18
N ALA A 179 5.50 -1.65 -20.98
CA ALA A 179 4.28 -2.42 -20.79
C ALA A 179 4.54 -3.93 -20.95
N ASN A 180 3.93 -4.78 -20.11
CA ASN A 180 4.19 -6.23 -20.06
C ASN A 180 3.92 -7.02 -21.37
N ASN A 181 3.28 -6.38 -22.35
CA ASN A 181 2.99 -6.93 -23.68
C ASN A 181 3.86 -6.30 -24.79
N LYS A 182 4.85 -5.47 -24.46
CA LYS A 182 5.76 -4.77 -25.38
C LYS A 182 7.22 -5.04 -25.04
N SER A 183 8.09 -4.94 -26.03
CA SER A 183 9.55 -4.88 -25.87
C SER A 183 10.10 -3.46 -25.75
N SER A 184 9.31 -2.45 -26.14
CA SER A 184 9.69 -1.03 -26.10
C SER A 184 9.22 -0.33 -24.82
N PHE A 185 9.99 0.65 -24.38
CA PHE A 185 9.55 1.62 -23.38
C PHE A 185 8.63 2.66 -24.04
N ASP A 186 7.49 2.93 -23.41
CA ASP A 186 6.62 4.06 -23.72
C ASP A 186 7.01 5.23 -22.79
N ASN A 187 7.20 6.43 -23.35
CA ASN A 187 7.57 7.61 -22.56
C ASN A 187 6.42 8.07 -21.64
N LEU A 188 6.79 8.59 -20.48
CA LEU A 188 5.90 9.19 -19.49
C LEU A 188 6.32 10.63 -19.23
N THR A 189 5.36 11.52 -18.99
CA THR A 189 5.62 12.91 -18.58
C THR A 189 5.21 13.07 -17.13
N LEU A 190 6.16 13.22 -16.21
CA LEU A 190 5.91 13.29 -14.77
C LEU A 190 4.95 14.43 -14.43
N ILE A 191 5.14 15.59 -15.07
CA ILE A 191 4.29 16.80 -14.94
C ILE A 191 2.96 16.75 -15.70
N SER A 192 2.50 15.57 -16.17
CA SER A 192 1.24 15.43 -16.91
C SER A 192 -0.03 15.60 -16.06
N GLY A 193 0.12 15.68 -14.73
CA GLY A 193 -0.99 15.62 -13.78
C GLY A 193 -1.74 14.28 -13.73
N GLN A 194 -1.33 13.29 -14.53
CA GLN A 194 -1.93 11.95 -14.53
C GLN A 194 -1.38 11.11 -13.36
N PRO A 195 -2.21 10.34 -12.65
CA PRO A 195 -1.72 9.43 -11.62
C PRO A 195 -0.77 8.37 -12.16
N MET A 196 0.42 8.31 -11.58
CA MET A 196 1.43 7.28 -11.84
C MET A 196 1.73 6.49 -10.57
N GLN A 197 2.17 5.26 -10.73
CA GLN A 197 2.61 4.40 -9.63
C GLN A 197 4.09 4.09 -9.77
N LEU A 198 4.84 4.28 -8.68
CA LEU A 198 6.24 3.93 -8.56
C LEU A 198 6.43 2.82 -7.52
N TRP A 199 7.36 1.90 -7.78
CA TRP A 199 7.82 0.86 -6.87
C TRP A 199 9.33 1.02 -6.68
N VAL A 200 9.79 0.95 -5.43
CA VAL A 200 11.21 0.78 -5.09
C VAL A 200 11.36 -0.53 -4.33
N GLU A 201 12.14 -1.45 -4.86
CA GLU A 201 12.44 -2.74 -4.25
C GLU A 201 13.94 -2.86 -4.03
N TYR A 202 14.35 -3.23 -2.82
CA TYR A 202 15.73 -3.58 -2.50
C TYR A 202 15.80 -5.04 -2.08
N ASP A 203 16.58 -5.83 -2.81
CA ASP A 203 16.96 -7.18 -2.41
C ASP A 203 18.32 -7.11 -1.69
N GLY A 204 18.30 -7.27 -0.36
CA GLY A 204 19.51 -7.27 0.48
C GLY A 204 20.39 -8.51 0.34
N VAL A 205 19.90 -9.58 -0.30
CA VAL A 205 20.67 -10.80 -0.58
C VAL A 205 21.40 -10.66 -1.92
N GLU A 206 20.70 -10.23 -2.97
CA GLU A 206 21.28 -10.02 -4.30
C GLU A 206 22.01 -8.66 -4.43
N ARG A 207 21.81 -7.77 -3.44
CA ARG A 207 22.31 -6.38 -3.39
C ARG A 207 21.88 -5.62 -4.63
N ARG A 208 20.57 -5.60 -4.89
CA ARG A 208 19.97 -4.97 -6.07
C ARG A 208 18.84 -4.05 -5.66
N ILE A 209 18.83 -2.85 -6.24
CA ILE A 209 17.78 -1.85 -6.15
C ILE A 209 17.06 -1.85 -7.50
N ASP A 210 15.77 -2.17 -7.51
CA ASP A 210 14.92 -2.12 -8.70
C ASP A 210 13.87 -1.01 -8.52
N VAL A 211 13.85 -0.04 -9.43
CA VAL A 211 12.85 1.03 -9.48
C VAL A 211 11.96 0.82 -10.70
N THR A 212 10.66 0.72 -10.48
CA THR A 212 9.66 0.56 -11.55
C THR A 212 8.71 1.75 -11.54
N LEU A 213 8.40 2.30 -12.71
CA LEU A 213 7.39 3.34 -12.90
C LEU A 213 6.32 2.83 -13.90
N ALA A 214 5.06 3.23 -13.73
CA ALA A 214 4.00 3.03 -14.73
C ALA A 214 2.81 4.00 -14.49
N PRO A 215 1.91 4.21 -15.47
CA PRO A 215 0.60 4.81 -15.21
C PRO A 215 -0.20 4.00 -14.19
N MET A 216 -1.00 4.65 -13.33
CA MET A 216 -1.76 3.99 -12.26
C MET A 216 -2.68 2.84 -12.75
N GLU A 217 -3.23 2.94 -13.95
CA GLU A 217 -4.12 1.92 -14.52
C GLU A 217 -3.36 0.69 -15.08
N ALA A 218 -2.06 0.81 -15.29
CA ALA A 218 -1.23 -0.28 -15.81
C ALA A 218 -0.96 -1.32 -14.73
N ALA A 219 -0.81 -2.58 -15.13
CA ALA A 219 -0.20 -3.58 -14.26
C ALA A 219 1.30 -3.28 -14.10
N LYS A 220 1.86 -3.49 -12.89
CA LYS A 220 3.29 -3.32 -12.64
C LYS A 220 4.13 -4.00 -13.75
N PRO A 221 5.03 -3.25 -14.42
CA PRO A 221 6.00 -3.81 -15.36
C PRO A 221 6.85 -4.94 -14.75
N HIS A 222 7.15 -5.96 -15.55
CA HIS A 222 8.11 -7.00 -15.21
C HIS A 222 9.56 -6.50 -15.35
N THR A 223 9.80 -5.60 -16.31
CA THR A 223 11.07 -4.90 -16.44
C THR A 223 11.03 -3.63 -15.60
N PRO A 224 11.94 -3.44 -14.62
CA PRO A 224 12.06 -2.17 -13.91
C PRO A 224 12.60 -1.09 -14.87
N LEU A 225 12.33 0.18 -14.55
CA LEU A 225 12.91 1.34 -15.25
C LEU A 225 14.41 1.46 -14.93
N LEU A 226 14.78 1.24 -13.67
CA LEU A 226 16.17 1.21 -13.20
C LEU A 226 16.44 -0.09 -12.45
N SER A 227 17.60 -0.68 -12.68
CA SER A 227 18.08 -1.83 -11.92
C SER A 227 19.56 -1.64 -11.61
N LEU A 228 19.88 -1.40 -10.34
CA LEU A 228 21.21 -1.05 -9.88
C LEU A 228 21.70 -2.08 -8.86
N LYS A 229 22.81 -2.75 -9.17
CA LYS A 229 23.45 -3.69 -8.24
C LYS A 229 24.37 -2.92 -7.27
N TYR A 230 23.87 -2.60 -6.08
CA TYR A 230 24.55 -1.83 -5.05
C TYR A 230 24.24 -2.37 -3.65
N ASP A 231 25.23 -2.38 -2.77
CA ASP A 231 25.04 -2.79 -1.37
C ASP A 231 24.63 -1.56 -0.53
N LEU A 232 23.39 -1.54 -0.04
CA LEU A 232 22.92 -0.46 0.84
C LEU A 232 23.38 -0.65 2.30
N SER A 233 24.03 -1.76 2.64
CA SER A 233 24.48 -2.04 4.03
C SER A 233 25.46 -1.00 4.61
N PRO A 234 26.38 -0.36 3.85
CA PRO A 234 27.21 0.73 4.38
C PRO A 234 26.42 2.04 4.60
N ILE A 235 25.35 2.24 3.83
CA ILE A 235 24.58 3.50 3.81
C ILE A 235 23.51 3.48 4.90
N LEU A 236 22.71 2.41 4.98
CA LEU A 236 21.60 2.31 5.92
C LEU A 236 22.10 2.08 7.36
N GLN A 237 21.62 2.89 8.29
CA GLN A 237 21.80 2.67 9.72
C GLN A 237 20.83 1.59 10.23
N GLN A 238 20.97 1.17 11.50
CA GLN A 238 20.10 0.13 12.06
C GLN A 238 18.63 0.57 12.07
N THR A 239 18.37 1.81 12.48
CA THR A 239 17.03 2.43 12.53
C THR A 239 17.02 3.72 11.71
N MET A 240 16.07 3.86 10.78
CA MET A 240 15.95 5.05 9.93
C MET A 240 14.48 5.44 9.69
N TYR A 241 14.25 6.70 9.37
CA TYR A 241 12.94 7.20 8.95
C TYR A 241 12.74 6.98 7.45
N VAL A 242 11.49 6.82 7.06
CA VAL A 242 11.08 6.74 5.64
C VAL A 242 10.01 7.77 5.36
N GLY A 243 10.02 8.36 4.16
CA GLY A 243 9.09 9.42 3.82
C GLY A 243 9.34 10.03 2.46
N PHE A 244 8.82 11.23 2.30
CA PHE A 244 8.94 12.01 1.08
C PHE A 244 9.50 13.40 1.38
N SER A 245 10.32 13.89 0.46
CA SER A 245 10.79 15.27 0.38
C SER A 245 10.37 15.85 -0.96
N ALA A 246 10.05 17.14 -1.00
CA ALA A 246 9.85 17.86 -2.25
C ALA A 246 10.30 19.32 -2.11
N LEU A 247 10.81 19.88 -3.20
CA LEU A 247 11.39 21.22 -3.24
C LEU A 247 10.83 22.02 -4.43
N ILE A 248 10.66 23.32 -4.23
CA ILE A 248 10.38 24.28 -5.30
C ILE A 248 11.42 25.38 -5.24
N ILE A 249 12.16 25.57 -6.32
CA ILE A 249 13.08 26.69 -6.55
C ILE A 249 12.43 27.69 -7.51
N TYR A 250 12.56 28.99 -7.22
CA TYR A 250 12.17 30.07 -8.14
C TYR A 250 13.41 30.59 -8.87
N GLY A 251 13.38 30.64 -10.20
CA GLY A 251 14.41 31.34 -10.99
C GLY A 251 14.28 32.86 -10.87
N GLU A 252 15.41 33.58 -10.78
CA GLU A 252 15.47 35.01 -10.46
C GLU A 252 14.87 35.98 -11.50
N SER A 253 14.40 35.49 -12.65
CA SER A 253 13.81 36.35 -13.69
C SER A 253 12.39 36.80 -13.29
N GLY A 254 12.23 38.09 -12.99
CA GLY A 254 10.99 38.70 -12.48
C GLY A 254 9.74 38.58 -13.37
N SER A 255 9.85 38.00 -14.57
CA SER A 255 8.72 37.58 -15.39
C SER A 255 8.01 36.32 -14.86
N LEU A 256 8.73 35.39 -14.22
CA LEU A 256 8.18 34.15 -13.68
C LEU A 256 7.33 34.34 -12.41
N GLN A 257 7.47 35.47 -11.70
CA GLN A 257 6.65 35.84 -10.53
C GLN A 257 5.13 35.87 -10.81
N LYS A 258 4.71 35.97 -12.07
CA LYS A 258 3.30 35.94 -12.48
C LYS A 258 2.80 34.54 -12.87
N CYS A 259 3.69 33.58 -13.07
CA CYS A 259 3.41 32.31 -13.73
C CYS A 259 3.33 31.09 -12.80
N TRP A 260 3.40 31.24 -11.47
CA TRP A 260 3.26 30.11 -10.52
C TRP A 260 2.35 30.44 -9.32
N LYS A 261 1.28 31.18 -9.59
CA LYS A 261 0.22 31.44 -8.60
C LYS A 261 -0.82 30.31 -8.63
N ASN A 262 -0.62 29.33 -7.73
CA ASN A 262 -1.55 28.30 -7.19
C ASN A 262 -1.09 26.82 -7.27
N GLY A 263 0.16 26.56 -7.69
CA GLY A 263 0.74 25.22 -7.91
C GLY A 263 0.65 24.26 -6.74
N SER A 264 0.38 22.99 -7.04
CA SER A 264 0.14 21.93 -6.03
C SER A 264 0.67 20.57 -6.47
N LEU A 265 1.75 20.10 -5.85
CA LEU A 265 2.14 18.69 -5.91
C LEU A 265 1.10 17.86 -5.13
N LEU A 266 0.29 17.06 -5.84
CA LEU A 266 -0.80 16.27 -5.26
C LEU A 266 -0.43 14.79 -5.20
N MET A 267 -0.05 14.34 -4.00
CA MET A 267 0.23 12.93 -3.76
C MET A 267 -1.03 12.22 -3.25
N ASP A 268 -1.69 11.48 -4.14
CA ASP A 268 -2.66 10.47 -3.72
C ASP A 268 -1.92 9.17 -3.42
N LEU A 269 -1.70 8.88 -2.14
CA LEU A 269 -1.04 7.63 -1.72
C LEU A 269 -2.04 6.53 -1.38
N THR A 270 -3.26 6.55 -1.95
CA THR A 270 -4.20 5.42 -1.84
C THR A 270 -3.55 4.11 -2.30
N GLY A 271 -3.28 3.21 -1.34
CA GLY A 271 -2.65 1.91 -1.61
C GLY A 271 -1.12 1.90 -1.51
N SER A 272 -0.52 2.96 -1.00
CA SER A 272 0.94 3.02 -0.78
C SER A 272 1.32 2.20 0.43
N SER A 273 2.24 1.25 0.24
CA SER A 273 2.67 0.33 1.29
C SER A 273 4.19 0.26 1.37
N ILE A 274 4.74 0.53 2.54
CA ILE A 274 6.13 0.21 2.88
C ILE A 274 6.11 -1.11 3.65
N ARG A 275 6.90 -2.08 3.20
CA ARG A 275 7.06 -3.40 3.81
C ARG A 275 8.53 -3.74 3.89
N ILE A 276 9.01 -4.12 5.07
CA ILE A 276 10.39 -4.57 5.29
C ILE A 276 10.36 -6.06 5.58
N TYR A 277 11.03 -6.85 4.72
CA TYR A 277 11.05 -8.29 4.84
C TYR A 277 12.43 -8.74 5.34
N THR A 278 12.49 -9.30 6.55
CA THR A 278 13.63 -10.13 6.94
C THR A 278 13.49 -11.48 6.25
N LEU A 279 14.14 -11.65 5.09
CA LEU A 279 14.19 -12.93 4.40
C LEU A 279 15.05 -13.93 5.19
N PRO A 280 14.53 -15.08 5.65
CA PRO A 280 15.37 -16.15 6.17
C PRO A 280 16.20 -16.76 5.03
N PRO A 281 17.40 -17.32 5.32
CA PRO A 281 18.21 -18.01 4.32
C PRO A 281 17.41 -19.09 3.58
N ARG A 282 17.64 -19.24 2.27
CA ARG A 282 16.93 -20.20 1.40
C ARG A 282 16.96 -21.62 2.01
N GLY A 283 15.81 -22.13 2.45
CA GLY A 283 15.67 -23.52 2.86
C GLY A 283 14.69 -23.82 3.98
N SER A 284 13.44 -23.35 3.93
CA SER A 284 12.34 -23.97 4.69
C SER A 284 10.95 -23.53 4.22
N GLU A 285 10.35 -24.27 3.29
CA GLU A 285 8.89 -24.25 3.16
C GLU A 285 8.25 -25.00 4.34
N LYS A 286 7.27 -24.39 5.01
CA LYS A 286 6.21 -25.14 5.68
C LYS A 286 4.85 -24.53 5.35
N LYS A 287 4.00 -25.34 4.72
CA LYS A 287 2.62 -25.01 4.32
C LYS A 287 1.70 -25.12 5.54
N SER A 288 0.83 -24.14 5.76
CA SER A 288 -0.38 -24.29 6.58
C SER A 288 -1.46 -23.30 6.13
N CYS A 289 -2.31 -23.74 5.19
CA CYS A 289 -3.52 -23.03 4.79
C CYS A 289 -4.56 -24.10 4.45
N TRP A 290 -5.73 -24.06 5.11
CA TRP A 290 -6.76 -25.09 4.99
C TRP A 290 -7.87 -24.60 4.05
N ASP A 291 -8.30 -25.43 3.11
CA ASP A 291 -9.38 -25.09 2.16
C ASP A 291 -10.73 -24.99 2.89
N LEU A 292 -11.50 -23.93 2.64
CA LEU A 292 -12.84 -23.72 3.22
C LEU A 292 -13.98 -23.92 2.20
N GLY A 293 -13.67 -24.04 0.91
CA GLY A 293 -14.65 -24.28 -0.16
C GLY A 293 -14.47 -23.42 -1.41
N GLU A 294 -15.19 -23.81 -2.45
CA GLU A 294 -15.20 -23.18 -3.78
C GLU A 294 -16.63 -22.70 -4.10
N GLY A 295 -16.75 -21.46 -4.58
CA GLY A 295 -18.01 -20.84 -4.98
C GLY A 295 -17.87 -20.05 -6.28
N GLY A 296 -18.98 -19.46 -6.76
CA GLY A 296 -19.03 -18.77 -8.05
C GLY A 296 -18.04 -17.62 -8.23
N PHE A 297 -17.53 -17.06 -7.12
CA PHE A 297 -16.57 -15.96 -7.09
C PHE A 297 -15.13 -16.41 -6.72
N GLY A 298 -14.86 -17.72 -6.71
CA GLY A 298 -13.54 -18.31 -6.47
C GLY A 298 -13.45 -19.20 -5.22
N ARG A 299 -12.22 -19.46 -4.75
CA ARG A 299 -11.94 -20.35 -3.61
C ARG A 299 -11.65 -19.57 -2.34
N VAL A 300 -12.13 -20.05 -1.20
CA VAL A 300 -11.88 -19.43 0.11
C VAL A 300 -11.01 -20.35 0.97
N TYR A 301 -10.01 -19.79 1.63
CA TYR A 301 -9.08 -20.52 2.49
C TYR A 301 -9.05 -19.94 3.91
N LYS A 302 -8.81 -20.79 4.92
CA LYS A 302 -8.53 -20.35 6.29
C LYS A 302 -7.05 -20.06 6.45
N GLY A 303 -6.74 -18.81 6.77
CA GLY A 303 -5.41 -18.37 7.16
C GLY A 303 -5.34 -17.94 8.62
N ILE A 304 -4.13 -17.75 9.12
CA ILE A 304 -3.83 -17.05 10.36
C ILE A 304 -2.80 -15.97 10.00
N LEU A 305 -3.09 -14.71 10.32
CA LEU A 305 -2.14 -13.62 10.13
C LEU A 305 -0.95 -13.82 11.09
N THR A 306 0.25 -13.93 10.54
CA THR A 306 1.47 -14.25 11.31
C THR A 306 1.80 -13.19 12.35
N THR A 307 1.49 -11.92 12.05
CA THR A 307 1.77 -10.71 12.81
C THR A 307 0.97 -10.58 14.11
N ASN A 308 -0.31 -10.96 14.12
CA ASN A 308 -1.23 -10.76 15.26
C ASN A 308 -2.05 -12.00 15.65
N LYS A 309 -1.81 -13.15 14.98
CA LYS A 309 -2.53 -14.43 15.18
C LYS A 309 -4.04 -14.39 14.91
N VAL A 310 -4.55 -13.35 14.25
CA VAL A 310 -5.98 -13.27 13.87
C VAL A 310 -6.30 -14.31 12.79
N GLU A 311 -7.40 -15.04 12.98
CA GLU A 311 -7.94 -15.96 11.97
C GLU A 311 -8.60 -15.19 10.83
N VAL A 312 -8.28 -15.56 9.59
CA VAL A 312 -8.76 -14.86 8.40
C VAL A 312 -9.34 -15.80 7.34
N ALA A 313 -10.32 -15.31 6.60
CA ALA A 313 -10.81 -15.94 5.38
C ALA A 313 -10.15 -15.25 4.16
N VAL A 314 -9.44 -16.03 3.34
CA VAL A 314 -8.76 -15.55 2.13
C VAL A 314 -9.52 -16.02 0.90
N LYS A 315 -10.30 -15.13 0.28
CA LYS A 315 -11.04 -15.37 -0.97
C LYS A 315 -10.13 -15.11 -2.17
N LYS A 316 -9.66 -16.17 -2.82
CA LYS A 316 -8.96 -16.15 -4.11
C LYS A 316 -9.99 -16.04 -5.23
N VAL A 317 -10.08 -14.86 -5.84
CA VAL A 317 -10.94 -14.58 -6.99
C VAL A 317 -10.39 -15.26 -8.24
N SER A 318 -11.28 -15.79 -9.08
CA SER A 318 -10.86 -16.48 -10.32
C SER A 318 -10.21 -15.52 -11.32
N HIS A 319 -9.08 -15.93 -11.91
CA HIS A 319 -8.35 -15.15 -12.92
C HIS A 319 -9.00 -15.23 -14.32
N GLN A 320 -10.09 -15.99 -14.50
CA GLN A 320 -10.66 -16.20 -15.84
C GLN A 320 -11.41 -14.95 -16.37
N GLY A 321 -10.68 -14.14 -17.13
CA GLY A 321 -11.21 -13.05 -17.95
C GLY A 321 -11.40 -11.70 -17.25
N ARG A 322 -12.02 -10.75 -17.97
CA ARG A 322 -12.26 -9.36 -17.49
C ARG A 322 -13.25 -9.29 -16.32
N GLN A 323 -14.00 -10.35 -16.04
CA GLN A 323 -15.04 -10.37 -15.00
C GLN A 323 -14.45 -10.43 -13.59
N GLY A 324 -13.60 -11.41 -13.28
CA GLY A 324 -13.01 -11.55 -11.95
C GLY A 324 -12.20 -10.31 -11.49
N MET A 325 -11.52 -9.62 -12.42
CA MET A 325 -10.86 -8.34 -12.11
C MET A 325 -11.87 -7.23 -11.79
N ARG A 326 -12.99 -7.14 -12.50
CA ARG A 326 -14.06 -6.16 -12.20
C ARG A 326 -14.70 -6.42 -10.86
N GLU A 327 -14.93 -7.68 -10.51
CA GLU A 327 -15.49 -8.09 -9.21
C GLU A 327 -14.51 -7.80 -8.09
N PHE A 328 -13.24 -8.16 -8.24
CA PHE A 328 -12.16 -7.84 -7.29
C PHE A 328 -12.03 -6.33 -7.02
N VAL A 329 -12.04 -5.51 -8.08
CA VAL A 329 -11.98 -4.04 -7.95
C VAL A 329 -13.26 -3.47 -7.35
N ALA A 330 -14.43 -3.96 -7.76
CA ALA A 330 -15.72 -3.52 -7.19
C ALA A 330 -15.81 -3.86 -5.70
N GLU A 331 -15.36 -5.03 -5.28
CA GLU A 331 -15.32 -5.47 -3.89
C GLU A 331 -14.39 -4.55 -3.08
N ILE A 332 -13.14 -4.30 -3.53
CA ILE A 332 -12.19 -3.38 -2.88
C ILE A 332 -12.75 -1.96 -2.75
N ILE A 333 -13.30 -1.38 -3.82
CA ILE A 333 -13.84 -0.01 -3.80
C ILE A 333 -15.08 0.08 -2.91
N SER A 334 -15.94 -0.95 -2.92
CA SER A 334 -17.20 -0.94 -2.19
C SER A 334 -17.02 -1.18 -0.69
N ILE A 335 -16.24 -2.18 -0.25
CA ILE A 335 -16.10 -2.50 1.18
C ILE A 335 -14.84 -1.93 1.84
N GLY A 336 -13.84 -1.49 1.08
CA GLY A 336 -12.54 -1.06 1.61
C GLY A 336 -12.58 0.07 2.66
N ARG A 337 -13.63 0.92 2.63
CA ARG A 337 -13.85 2.00 3.61
C ARG A 337 -15.03 1.78 4.55
N LEU A 338 -15.86 0.76 4.32
CA LEU A 338 -17.06 0.51 5.12
C LEU A 338 -16.69 -0.12 6.47
N ARG A 339 -17.27 0.40 7.55
CA ARG A 339 -17.05 -0.11 8.91
C ARG A 339 -18.37 -0.16 9.66
N ASN A 340 -19.04 -1.31 9.57
CA ASN A 340 -20.27 -1.58 10.28
C ASN A 340 -20.28 -3.01 10.83
N ARG A 341 -20.77 -3.19 12.06
CA ARG A 341 -20.85 -4.49 12.76
C ARG A 341 -21.66 -5.57 12.03
N ASN A 342 -22.54 -5.17 11.12
CA ASN A 342 -23.40 -6.05 10.34
C ASN A 342 -22.89 -6.32 8.93
N LEU A 343 -21.66 -5.89 8.62
CA LEU A 343 -20.90 -6.30 7.43
C LEU A 343 -19.77 -7.26 7.85
N VAL A 344 -19.31 -8.09 6.92
CA VAL A 344 -18.12 -8.94 7.14
C VAL A 344 -16.87 -8.04 7.12
N PRO A 345 -16.06 -7.99 8.19
CA PRO A 345 -14.92 -7.07 8.25
C PRO A 345 -13.87 -7.39 7.20
N PHE A 346 -13.64 -6.45 6.29
CA PHE A 346 -12.58 -6.51 5.28
C PHE A 346 -11.26 -6.03 5.88
N LEU A 347 -10.23 -6.88 5.78
CA LEU A 347 -8.90 -6.64 6.37
C LEU A 347 -7.88 -6.18 5.33
N GLY A 348 -8.11 -6.48 4.05
CA GLY A 348 -7.27 -6.01 2.95
C GLY A 348 -7.30 -6.95 1.75
N TYR A 349 -6.39 -6.72 0.81
CA TYR A 349 -6.26 -7.53 -0.41
C TYR A 349 -4.78 -7.75 -0.77
N CYS A 350 -4.53 -8.72 -1.63
CA CYS A 350 -3.24 -8.96 -2.27
C CYS A 350 -3.44 -9.21 -3.76
N ARG A 351 -2.70 -8.47 -4.60
CA ARG A 351 -2.56 -8.75 -6.02
C ARG A 351 -1.08 -9.02 -6.31
N ARG A 352 -0.69 -10.28 -6.52
CA ARG A 352 0.72 -10.69 -6.70
C ARG A 352 0.82 -11.92 -7.60
N LYS A 353 1.72 -11.90 -8.60
CA LYS A 353 1.94 -13.03 -9.53
C LYS A 353 0.64 -13.54 -10.20
N GLY A 354 -0.26 -12.64 -10.57
CA GLY A 354 -1.58 -12.97 -11.13
C GLY A 354 -2.66 -13.33 -10.10
N GLU A 355 -2.29 -13.70 -8.88
CA GLU A 355 -3.26 -14.01 -7.82
C GLU A 355 -4.04 -12.76 -7.38
N LEU A 356 -5.35 -12.92 -7.24
CA LEU A 356 -6.30 -11.90 -6.73
C LEU A 356 -6.90 -12.41 -5.43
N LEU A 357 -6.38 -11.95 -4.29
CA LEU A 357 -6.78 -12.41 -2.96
C LEU A 357 -7.45 -11.27 -2.18
N LEU A 358 -8.63 -11.53 -1.63
CA LEU A 358 -9.34 -10.67 -0.69
C LEU A 358 -9.27 -11.31 0.70
N VAL A 359 -8.98 -10.51 1.73
CA VAL A 359 -8.76 -10.98 3.10
C VAL A 359 -9.83 -10.38 4.00
N TYR A 360 -10.59 -11.26 4.63
CA TYR A 360 -11.67 -10.95 5.57
C TYR A 360 -11.37 -11.56 6.94
N GLU A 361 -12.00 -11.02 7.98
CA GLU A 361 -12.05 -11.69 9.28
C GLU A 361 -12.78 -13.05 9.14
N PHE A 362 -12.26 -14.10 9.77
CA PHE A 362 -12.84 -15.44 9.64
C PHE A 362 -14.17 -15.55 10.40
N MET A 363 -15.24 -15.94 9.70
CA MET A 363 -16.57 -16.14 10.27
C MET A 363 -16.74 -17.61 10.68
N PRO A 364 -16.65 -17.97 11.98
CA PRO A 364 -16.48 -19.36 12.41
C PRO A 364 -17.69 -20.25 12.16
N ASN A 365 -18.89 -19.68 12.11
CA ASN A 365 -20.12 -20.44 11.84
C ASN A 365 -20.45 -20.53 10.33
N GLY A 366 -19.66 -19.89 9.47
CA GLY A 366 -19.85 -19.94 8.01
C GLY A 366 -21.11 -19.20 7.54
N SER A 367 -21.66 -19.63 6.41
CA SER A 367 -22.79 -19.00 5.71
C SER A 367 -24.16 -19.50 6.20
N LEU A 368 -25.17 -18.62 6.17
CA LEU A 368 -26.52 -18.86 6.66
C LEU A 368 -27.28 -19.95 5.89
N ASP A 369 -26.99 -20.12 4.60
CA ASP A 369 -27.56 -21.19 3.76
C ASP A 369 -27.36 -22.60 4.36
N LYS A 370 -26.24 -22.86 5.05
CA LYS A 370 -25.94 -24.12 5.78
C LYS A 370 -26.88 -24.39 6.96
N PHE A 371 -27.63 -23.37 7.41
CA PHE A 371 -28.63 -23.46 8.49
C PHE A 371 -30.07 -23.45 7.96
N LEU A 372 -30.27 -23.19 6.67
CA LEU A 372 -31.59 -23.12 6.01
C LEU A 372 -31.85 -24.31 5.08
N TYR A 373 -30.81 -24.85 4.44
CA TYR A 373 -30.92 -25.88 3.40
C TYR A 373 -30.09 -27.12 3.73
N ASN A 374 -30.25 -28.20 2.94
CA ASN A 374 -29.41 -29.41 2.95
C ASN A 374 -29.23 -30.08 4.32
N GLN A 375 -30.33 -30.37 5.03
CA GLN A 375 -30.37 -31.04 6.33
C GLN A 375 -29.42 -30.39 7.38
N PRO A 376 -29.76 -29.19 7.88
CA PRO A 376 -28.88 -28.43 8.75
C PRO A 376 -28.59 -29.17 10.06
N LYS A 377 -27.30 -29.32 10.41
CA LYS A 377 -26.84 -29.93 11.67
C LYS A 377 -27.33 -29.19 12.93
N TYR A 378 -27.67 -27.92 12.80
CA TYR A 378 -28.17 -27.06 13.87
C TYR A 378 -29.27 -26.15 13.32
N ILE A 379 -30.44 -26.17 13.96
CA ILE A 379 -31.58 -25.34 13.56
C ILE A 379 -31.55 -24.04 14.38
N LEU A 380 -31.43 -22.90 13.70
CA LEU A 380 -31.51 -21.59 14.36
C LEU A 380 -32.89 -21.40 14.99
N SER A 381 -32.91 -21.05 16.28
CA SER A 381 -34.10 -20.67 17.04
C SER A 381 -34.68 -19.34 16.53
N TRP A 382 -35.94 -19.04 16.86
CA TRP A 382 -36.62 -17.89 16.27
C TRP A 382 -35.99 -16.54 16.68
N SER A 383 -35.48 -16.44 17.91
CA SER A 383 -34.70 -15.28 18.36
C SER A 383 -33.38 -15.12 17.58
N GLN A 384 -32.65 -16.21 17.32
CA GLN A 384 -31.44 -16.18 16.48
C GLN A 384 -31.76 -15.72 15.05
N ARG A 385 -32.82 -16.25 14.41
CA ARG A 385 -33.23 -15.82 13.06
C ARG A 385 -33.60 -14.34 13.01
N LEU A 386 -34.34 -13.84 14.00
CA LEU A 386 -34.67 -12.42 14.12
C LEU A 386 -33.42 -11.54 14.30
N ARG A 387 -32.40 -11.99 15.06
CA ARG A 387 -31.10 -11.27 15.15
C ARG A 387 -30.38 -11.24 13.81
N VAL A 388 -30.35 -12.33 13.05
CA VAL A 388 -29.75 -12.40 11.71
C VAL A 388 -30.46 -11.44 10.75
N ILE A 389 -31.80 -11.48 10.68
CA ILE A 389 -32.61 -10.59 9.83
C ILE A 389 -32.37 -9.12 10.20
N LYS A 390 -32.44 -8.78 11.50
CA LYS A 390 -32.18 -7.41 11.99
C LYS A 390 -30.76 -6.95 11.66
N GLY A 391 -29.78 -7.85 11.74
CA GLY A 391 -28.41 -7.57 11.34
C GLY A 391 -28.29 -7.21 9.87
N VAL A 392 -28.78 -8.08 8.97
CA VAL A 392 -28.75 -7.83 7.52
C VAL A 392 -29.50 -6.55 7.14
N ALA A 393 -30.67 -6.30 7.75
CA ALA A 393 -31.43 -5.07 7.52
C ALA A 393 -30.66 -3.81 7.98
N SER A 394 -30.00 -3.86 9.15
CA SER A 394 -29.16 -2.76 9.64
C SER A 394 -27.91 -2.54 8.77
N GLY A 395 -27.34 -3.61 8.21
CA GLY A 395 -26.23 -3.53 7.26
C GLY A 395 -26.67 -2.86 5.95
N LEU A 396 -27.83 -3.25 5.41
CA LEU A 396 -28.39 -2.63 4.19
C LEU A 396 -28.78 -1.16 4.41
N PHE A 397 -29.37 -0.82 5.55
CA PHE A 397 -29.67 0.57 5.90
C PHE A 397 -28.40 1.43 5.95
N TYR A 398 -27.35 0.94 6.60
CA TYR A 398 -26.04 1.61 6.63
C TYR A 398 -25.45 1.82 5.22
N LEU A 399 -25.54 0.81 4.36
CA LEU A 399 -25.06 0.88 2.97
C LEU A 399 -25.83 1.90 2.12
N HIS A 400 -27.13 2.08 2.37
CA HIS A 400 -27.99 2.92 1.54
C HIS A 400 -28.08 4.37 2.03
N GLU A 401 -28.07 4.60 3.35
CA GLU A 401 -28.46 5.89 3.96
C GLU A 401 -27.41 6.50 4.91
N GLU A 402 -26.57 5.69 5.58
CA GLU A 402 -25.64 6.19 6.63
C GLU A 402 -24.19 6.43 6.15
N TRP A 403 -23.83 5.93 4.97
CA TRP A 403 -22.49 6.09 4.40
C TRP A 403 -22.37 7.33 3.50
N GLU A 404 -21.15 7.74 3.13
CA GLU A 404 -20.88 8.88 2.23
C GLU A 404 -21.53 8.72 0.83
N LYS A 405 -21.60 7.47 0.35
CA LYS A 405 -22.17 7.09 -0.95
C LYS A 405 -23.19 5.97 -0.77
N VAL A 406 -24.22 5.97 -1.62
CA VAL A 406 -25.22 4.90 -1.68
C VAL A 406 -24.58 3.64 -2.27
N VAL A 407 -24.45 2.58 -1.49
CA VAL A 407 -23.83 1.31 -1.91
C VAL A 407 -24.91 0.25 -2.15
N ILE A 408 -25.26 0.03 -3.43
CA ILE A 408 -26.20 -1.01 -3.82
C ILE A 408 -25.45 -2.35 -3.97
N HIS A 409 -25.73 -3.32 -3.09
CA HIS A 409 -25.00 -4.59 -3.02
C HIS A 409 -25.26 -5.55 -4.21
N ARG A 410 -26.49 -5.57 -4.74
CA ARG A 410 -26.95 -6.40 -5.88
C ARG A 410 -26.81 -7.94 -5.79
N ASP A 411 -26.41 -8.53 -4.66
CA ASP A 411 -26.33 -10.00 -4.49
C ASP A 411 -26.63 -10.42 -3.04
N VAL A 412 -27.76 -9.95 -2.49
CA VAL A 412 -28.20 -10.30 -1.13
C VAL A 412 -28.89 -11.66 -1.16
N LYS A 413 -28.24 -12.68 -0.61
CA LYS A 413 -28.71 -14.08 -0.55
C LYS A 413 -28.13 -14.80 0.67
N ALA A 414 -28.72 -15.93 1.06
CA ALA A 414 -28.31 -16.68 2.26
C ALA A 414 -26.85 -17.15 2.27
N SER A 415 -26.23 -17.44 1.11
CA SER A 415 -24.80 -17.81 1.04
C SER A 415 -23.86 -16.63 1.35
N ASN A 416 -24.34 -15.39 1.16
CA ASN A 416 -23.57 -14.16 1.34
C ASN A 416 -23.81 -13.51 2.72
N VAL A 417 -24.68 -14.12 3.54
CA VAL A 417 -24.84 -13.77 4.96
C VAL A 417 -24.00 -14.75 5.76
N LEU A 418 -22.88 -14.28 6.31
CA LEU A 418 -22.02 -15.05 7.19
C LEU A 418 -22.41 -14.86 8.66
N LEU A 419 -22.07 -15.84 9.49
CA LEU A 419 -22.37 -15.87 10.92
C LEU A 419 -21.08 -15.79 11.75
N ASP A 420 -21.00 -14.80 12.63
CA ASP A 420 -19.93 -14.66 13.62
C ASP A 420 -20.08 -15.67 14.78
N ALA A 421 -19.18 -15.60 15.77
CA ALA A 421 -19.13 -16.54 16.89
C ALA A 421 -20.44 -16.58 17.69
N GLU A 422 -21.13 -15.45 17.83
CA GLU A 422 -22.39 -15.29 18.58
C GLU A 422 -23.65 -15.56 17.72
N LEU A 423 -23.47 -16.01 16.47
CA LEU A 423 -24.53 -16.26 15.47
C LEU A 423 -25.30 -14.99 15.07
N ASN A 424 -24.62 -13.85 14.93
CA ASN A 424 -25.18 -12.66 14.29
C ASN A 424 -24.94 -12.68 12.79
N GLY A 425 -25.91 -12.15 12.03
CA GLY A 425 -25.81 -12.03 10.57
C GLY A 425 -24.90 -10.86 10.16
N ARG A 426 -23.92 -11.17 9.29
CA ARG A 426 -23.01 -10.21 8.66
C ARG A 426 -23.06 -10.38 7.15
N LEU A 427 -23.36 -9.30 6.43
CA LEU A 427 -23.46 -9.28 4.99
C LEU A 427 -22.05 -9.14 4.35
N GLY A 428 -21.73 -10.00 3.39
CA GLY A 428 -20.45 -10.02 2.67
C GLY A 428 -20.63 -10.29 1.17
N ASP A 429 -19.51 -10.42 0.47
CA ASP A 429 -19.43 -10.64 -0.99
C ASP A 429 -19.93 -9.46 -1.85
N PHE A 430 -19.13 -8.40 -1.88
CA PHE A 430 -19.44 -7.14 -2.57
C PHE A 430 -18.97 -7.12 -4.04
N GLY A 431 -18.63 -8.26 -4.64
CA GLY A 431 -18.12 -8.33 -6.02
C GLY A 431 -19.07 -7.75 -7.08
N LEU A 432 -20.37 -7.75 -6.82
CA LEU A 432 -21.39 -7.16 -7.70
C LEU A 432 -21.85 -5.75 -7.28
N ALA A 433 -21.30 -5.17 -6.21
CA ALA A 433 -21.78 -3.91 -5.65
C ALA A 433 -21.52 -2.67 -6.55
N ARG A 434 -22.27 -1.60 -6.33
CA ARG A 434 -22.18 -0.32 -7.05
C ARG A 434 -22.34 0.86 -6.08
N LEU A 435 -21.56 1.92 -6.30
CA LEU A 435 -21.61 3.15 -5.51
C LEU A 435 -22.24 4.28 -6.34
N TYR A 436 -23.11 5.07 -5.72
CA TYR A 436 -23.74 6.26 -6.30
C TYR A 436 -23.64 7.43 -5.32
N ASP A 437 -23.70 8.66 -5.84
CA ASP A 437 -23.74 9.86 -4.99
C ASP A 437 -25.17 10.13 -4.52
N HIS A 438 -25.32 10.57 -3.27
CA HIS A 438 -26.63 10.87 -2.68
C HIS A 438 -27.38 11.93 -3.52
N GLY A 439 -28.65 11.65 -3.83
CA GLY A 439 -29.50 12.51 -4.67
C GLY A 439 -29.30 12.34 -6.19
N THR A 440 -28.35 11.50 -6.65
CA THR A 440 -28.26 11.14 -8.07
C THR A 440 -29.21 10.00 -8.43
N LEU A 441 -29.88 10.09 -9.59
CA LEU A 441 -30.72 8.99 -10.09
C LEU A 441 -29.81 7.83 -10.54
N PRO A 442 -30.00 6.59 -10.03
CA PRO A 442 -29.22 5.44 -10.46
C PRO A 442 -29.45 5.16 -11.96
N GLN A 443 -28.38 5.22 -12.75
CA GLN A 443 -28.46 4.80 -14.16
C GLN A 443 -28.75 3.29 -14.24
N SER A 444 -29.70 2.91 -15.09
CA SER A 444 -30.09 1.52 -15.30
C SER A 444 -28.95 0.69 -15.89
N THR A 445 -28.35 -0.18 -15.08
CA THR A 445 -27.33 -1.14 -15.53
C THR A 445 -27.96 -2.44 -16.03
N HIS A 446 -27.22 -3.23 -16.83
CA HIS A 446 -27.58 -4.63 -17.10
C HIS A 446 -27.91 -5.41 -15.80
N VAL A 447 -28.90 -6.29 -15.90
CA VAL A 447 -29.33 -7.20 -14.82
C VAL A 447 -28.14 -8.01 -14.31
N ALA A 448 -27.97 -8.05 -12.99
CA ALA A 448 -26.90 -8.78 -12.32
C ALA A 448 -27.35 -9.18 -10.91
N GLY A 449 -26.75 -10.27 -10.41
CA GLY A 449 -27.13 -10.95 -9.19
C GLY A 449 -27.23 -12.46 -9.44
N SER A 450 -27.41 -13.24 -8.39
CA SER A 450 -27.60 -14.69 -8.51
C SER A 450 -29.03 -15.05 -8.88
N PHE A 451 -29.21 -16.01 -9.79
CA PHE A 451 -30.53 -16.59 -10.05
C PHE A 451 -31.05 -17.31 -8.80
N GLY A 452 -32.12 -16.78 -8.20
CA GLY A 452 -32.90 -17.50 -7.20
C GLY A 452 -33.82 -18.54 -7.84
N PRO A 453 -34.32 -19.52 -7.07
CA PRO A 453 -35.45 -20.33 -7.53
C PRO A 453 -36.64 -19.42 -7.84
N CYS A 454 -37.23 -19.55 -9.02
CA CYS A 454 -38.59 -19.06 -9.24
C CYS A 454 -39.53 -19.89 -8.34
N PRO A 455 -40.48 -19.25 -7.64
CA PRO A 455 -41.53 -19.97 -6.92
C PRO A 455 -42.48 -20.70 -7.87
#